data_AF-A0A429TK59-F1
#
_entry.id   AF-A0A429TK59-F1
#
_cell.length_a   1.000
_cell.length_b   1.000
_cell.length_c   1.000
_cell.angle_alpha   90.00
_cell.angle_beta   90.00
_cell.angle_gamma   90.00
#
_symmetry.space_group_name_H-M   'P 1'
#
loop_
_entity.id
_entity.type
_entity.pdbx_description
1 polymer ?
#
loop_
_entity_poly.entity_id
_entity_poly.type
_entity_poly.pdbx_seq_one_letter_code
_entity_poly.pdbx_strand_id
1 'polypeptide(L)'
;MLGTRRQGDGLYEDPRTPQDWEDVALERRSDAVHLHSADRQVACLYYLGFTAECFAKALCVAQGRPVPRGRDGHDVLTILAQAGYSPNVLPPEVRNFLSDRDVSLRYQAVLPEDVRIEDEIKAANRFVSWCIKQLRRRTRAQRRKTP
;
A
#
# COMPACT_ATOMS: atom_id res chain seq x y z
N MET A 1 40.88 -9.26 13.27
CA MET A 1 39.71 -8.35 13.20
C MET A 1 38.98 -8.64 11.90
N LEU A 2 37.81 -9.28 11.98
CA LEU A 2 37.00 -9.63 10.81
C LEU A 2 36.20 -8.41 10.38
N GLY A 3 36.53 -7.87 9.21
CA GLY A 3 35.75 -6.83 8.55
C GLY A 3 34.38 -7.36 8.16
N THR A 4 33.35 -6.69 8.65
CA THR A 4 31.94 -6.94 8.36
C THR A 4 31.65 -6.81 6.87
N ARG A 5 31.00 -7.85 6.31
CA ARG A 5 30.61 -7.95 4.90
C ARG A 5 29.71 -6.77 4.49
N ARG A 6 29.98 -6.22 3.30
CA ARG A 6 29.07 -5.32 2.58
C ARG A 6 27.73 -6.02 2.36
N GLN A 7 26.64 -5.40 2.78
CA GLN A 7 25.30 -5.69 2.26
C GLN A 7 25.30 -5.32 0.77
N GLY A 8 24.72 -6.20 -0.06
CA GLY A 8 24.85 -6.16 -1.51
C GLY A 8 24.36 -4.85 -2.13
N ASP A 9 25.14 -4.36 -3.08
CA ASP A 9 24.74 -3.35 -4.06
C ASP A 9 23.63 -3.94 -4.94
N GLY A 10 22.39 -3.82 -4.48
CA GLY A 10 21.23 -3.90 -5.38
C GLY A 10 21.24 -2.67 -6.28
N LEU A 11 21.11 -2.86 -7.60
CA LEU A 11 21.01 -1.78 -8.59
C LEU A 11 19.80 -0.84 -8.36
N TYR A 12 18.90 -1.21 -7.45
CA TYR A 12 17.64 -0.51 -7.17
C TYR A 12 17.57 -0.14 -5.69
N GLU A 13 17.23 1.12 -5.42
CA GLU A 13 17.02 1.60 -4.07
C GLU A 13 15.61 1.29 -3.58
N ASP A 14 15.49 0.63 -2.43
CA ASP A 14 14.21 0.46 -1.76
C ASP A 14 13.69 1.80 -1.20
N PRO A 15 12.37 2.05 -1.21
CA PRO A 15 11.79 3.24 -0.61
C PRO A 15 12.09 3.33 0.89
N ARG A 16 12.61 4.48 1.35
CA ARG A 16 13.06 4.69 2.74
C ARG A 16 12.23 5.73 3.49
N THR A 17 11.69 6.71 2.78
CA THR A 17 10.88 7.78 3.36
C THR A 17 9.39 7.54 3.13
N PRO A 18 8.49 8.20 3.89
CA PRO A 18 7.06 8.14 3.59
C PRO A 18 6.74 8.65 2.18
N GLN A 19 7.50 9.64 1.69
CA GLN A 19 7.31 10.20 0.36
C GLN A 19 7.69 9.18 -0.73
N ASP A 20 8.82 8.47 -0.56
CA ASP A 20 9.25 7.45 -1.54
C ASP A 20 8.15 6.37 -1.71
N TRP A 21 7.53 5.95 -0.61
CA TRP A 21 6.42 4.99 -0.65
C TRP A 21 5.15 5.58 -1.29
N GLU A 22 4.85 6.85 -1.04
CA GLU A 22 3.73 7.55 -1.67
C GLU A 22 3.94 7.69 -3.19
N ASP A 23 5.16 8.03 -3.63
CA ASP A 23 5.52 8.18 -5.03
C ASP A 23 5.35 6.85 -5.79
N VAL A 24 5.87 5.75 -5.24
CA VAL A 24 5.64 4.41 -5.79
C VAL A 24 4.14 4.09 -5.83
N ALA A 25 3.38 4.39 -4.77
CA ALA A 25 1.95 4.11 -4.74
C ALA A 25 1.18 4.85 -5.84
N LEU A 26 1.55 6.11 -6.10
CA LEU A 26 0.95 6.96 -7.13
C LEU A 26 1.28 6.46 -8.54
N GLU A 27 2.52 6.02 -8.78
CA GLU A 27 2.91 5.40 -10.04
C GLU A 27 2.08 4.13 -10.30
N ARG A 28 2.00 3.22 -9.31
CA ARG A 28 1.20 1.99 -9.43
C ARG A 28 -0.29 2.24 -9.57
N ARG A 29 -0.79 3.34 -9.02
CA ARG A 29 -2.19 3.75 -9.20
C ARG A 29 -2.44 4.20 -10.63
N SER A 30 -1.50 4.93 -11.22
CA SER A 30 -1.55 5.31 -12.64
C SER A 30 -1.58 4.06 -13.52
N ASP A 31 -0.72 3.07 -13.24
CA ASP A 31 -0.71 1.79 -13.96
C ASP A 31 -2.09 1.09 -13.88
N ALA A 32 -2.69 1.04 -12.68
CA ALA A 32 -4.01 0.44 -12.49
C ALA A 32 -5.10 1.10 -13.35
N VAL A 33 -5.08 2.43 -13.49
CA VAL A 33 -6.04 3.18 -14.32
C VAL A 33 -5.88 2.84 -15.80
N HIS A 34 -4.64 2.75 -16.29
CA HIS A 34 -4.38 2.35 -17.68
C HIS A 34 -4.82 0.91 -17.93
N LEU A 35 -4.58 0.00 -16.98
CA LEU A 35 -4.98 -1.41 -17.10
C LEU A 35 -6.51 -1.57 -17.10
N HIS A 36 -7.22 -0.80 -16.28
CA HIS A 36 -8.68 -0.80 -16.29
C HIS A 36 -9.23 -0.32 -17.63
N SER A 37 -8.69 0.79 -18.16
CA SER A 37 -9.07 1.34 -19.47
C SER A 37 -8.80 0.38 -20.63
N ALA A 38 -7.83 -0.53 -20.47
CA ALA A 38 -7.48 -1.57 -21.43
C ALA A 38 -8.23 -2.89 -21.19
N ASP A 39 -9.27 -2.89 -20.35
CA ASP A 39 -10.07 -4.06 -19.95
C ASP A 39 -9.27 -5.20 -19.29
N ARG A 40 -8.12 -4.89 -18.68
CA ARG A 40 -7.25 -5.84 -17.98
C ARG A 40 -7.58 -5.88 -16.49
N GLN A 41 -8.77 -6.34 -16.15
CA GLN A 41 -9.35 -6.14 -14.81
C GLN A 41 -8.58 -6.84 -13.68
N VAL A 42 -8.08 -8.07 -13.88
CA VAL A 42 -7.24 -8.75 -12.87
C VAL A 42 -5.95 -7.97 -12.60
N ALA A 43 -5.30 -7.49 -13.66
CA ALA A 43 -4.07 -6.72 -13.53
C ALA A 43 -4.35 -5.36 -12.84
N CYS A 44 -5.46 -4.70 -13.19
CA CYS A 44 -5.91 -3.51 -12.48
C CYS A 44 -6.05 -3.78 -10.97
N LEU A 45 -6.79 -4.83 -10.59
CA LEU A 45 -7.01 -5.18 -9.18
C LEU A 45 -5.69 -5.47 -8.44
N TYR A 46 -4.77 -6.18 -9.09
CA TYR A 46 -3.43 -6.42 -8.54
C TYR A 46 -2.69 -5.11 -8.23
N TYR A 47 -2.67 -4.16 -9.18
CA TYR A 47 -1.99 -2.88 -8.99
C TYR A 47 -2.70 -1.97 -7.97
N LEU A 48 -4.02 -2.02 -7.85
CA LEU A 48 -4.75 -1.33 -6.78
C LEU A 48 -4.36 -1.86 -5.39
N GLY A 49 -4.26 -3.19 -5.26
CA GLY A 49 -3.77 -3.83 -4.04
C GLY A 49 -2.33 -3.42 -3.72
N PHE A 50 -1.47 -3.31 -4.74
CA PHE A 50 -0.09 -2.84 -4.55
C PHE A 50 -0.02 -1.36 -4.16
N THR A 51 -0.85 -0.50 -4.75
CA THR A 51 -1.00 0.90 -4.31
C THR A 51 -1.40 0.99 -2.84
N ALA A 52 -2.39 0.18 -2.40
CA ALA A 52 -2.81 0.14 -1.00
C ALA A 52 -1.66 -0.31 -0.07
N GLU A 53 -0.93 -1.35 -0.45
CA GLU A 53 0.26 -1.83 0.27
C GLU A 53 1.29 -0.71 0.45
N CYS A 54 1.65 0.01 -0.62
CA CYS A 54 2.62 1.11 -0.57
C CYS A 54 2.15 2.25 0.35
N PHE A 55 0.88 2.66 0.29
CA PHE A 55 0.36 3.69 1.20
C PHE A 55 0.36 3.24 2.67
N ALA A 56 0.07 1.97 2.95
CA ALA A 56 0.16 1.45 4.31
C ALA A 56 1.62 1.44 4.81
N LYS A 57 2.58 1.12 3.94
CA LYS A 57 4.02 1.21 4.25
C LYS A 57 4.46 2.65 4.51
N ALA A 58 3.98 3.61 3.73
CA ALA A 58 4.20 5.03 3.98
C ALA A 58 3.73 5.44 5.38
N LEU A 59 2.57 4.93 5.83
CA LEU A 59 2.08 5.17 7.19
C LEU A 59 2.99 4.59 8.27
N CYS A 60 3.54 3.38 8.09
CA CYS A 60 4.52 2.81 9.03
C CYS A 60 5.72 3.76 9.18
N VAL A 61 6.33 4.14 8.06
CA VAL A 61 7.53 5.00 8.07
C VAL A 61 7.20 6.37 8.67
N ALA A 62 6.03 6.95 8.36
CA ALA A 62 5.61 8.24 8.91
C ALA A 62 5.39 8.20 10.43
N GLN A 63 5.11 7.02 10.99
CA GLN A 63 4.98 6.78 12.42
C GLN A 63 6.30 6.40 13.09
N GLY A 64 7.41 6.40 12.35
CA GLY A 64 8.72 5.96 12.84
C GLY A 64 8.75 4.45 13.15
N ARG A 65 7.90 3.67 12.49
CA ARG A 65 7.78 2.22 12.68
C ARG A 65 8.36 1.47 11.48
N PRO A 66 9.03 0.32 11.72
CA PRO A 66 9.57 -0.47 10.63
C PRO A 66 8.44 -1.04 9.77
N VAL A 67 8.67 -1.09 8.45
CA VAL A 67 7.82 -1.80 7.51
C VAL A 67 8.00 -3.30 7.70
N PRO A 68 6.91 -4.09 7.84
CA PRO A 68 6.99 -5.54 7.90
C PRO A 68 7.66 -6.15 6.66
N ARG A 69 8.33 -7.29 6.83
CA ARG A 69 9.04 -8.02 5.76
C ARG A 69 8.41 -9.39 5.54
N GLY A 70 8.76 -10.04 4.43
CA GLY A 70 8.23 -11.37 4.08
C GLY A 70 6.73 -11.30 3.82
N ARG A 71 5.99 -12.32 4.25
CA ARG A 71 4.52 -12.43 4.03
C ARG A 71 3.77 -11.23 4.60
N ASP A 72 4.10 -10.83 5.83
CA ASP A 72 3.44 -9.71 6.52
C ASP A 72 3.70 -8.36 5.82
N GLY A 73 4.79 -8.26 5.05
CA GLY A 73 5.08 -7.11 4.19
C GLY A 73 4.15 -6.96 2.99
N HIS A 74 3.23 -7.91 2.78
CA HIS A 74 2.23 -7.91 1.73
C HIS A 74 0.78 -7.94 2.25
N ASP A 75 0.57 -8.11 3.57
CA ASP A 75 -0.74 -8.04 4.19
C ASP A 75 -1.01 -6.60 4.66
N VAL A 76 -1.93 -5.92 3.97
CA VAL A 76 -2.21 -4.50 4.22
C VAL A 76 -2.80 -4.27 5.62
N LEU A 77 -3.62 -5.18 6.13
CA LEU A 77 -4.22 -5.04 7.47
C LEU A 77 -3.16 -5.21 8.56
N THR A 78 -2.24 -6.16 8.36
CA THR A 78 -1.07 -6.33 9.25
C THR A 78 -0.16 -5.10 9.21
N ILE A 79 0.11 -4.52 8.03
CA ILE A 79 0.90 -3.29 7.90
C ILE A 79 0.20 -2.11 8.61
N LEU A 80 -1.12 -1.97 8.48
CA LEU A 80 -1.87 -0.91 9.17
C LEU A 80 -1.83 -1.05 10.69
N ALA A 81 -1.99 -2.28 11.20
CA ALA A 81 -1.86 -2.57 12.62
C ALA A 81 -0.44 -2.21 13.11
N GLN A 82 0.59 -2.56 12.33
CA GLN A 82 1.96 -2.17 12.61
C GLN A 82 2.13 -0.65 12.63
N ALA A 83 1.49 0.10 11.73
CA ALA A 83 1.45 1.56 11.74
C ALA A 83 0.67 2.17 12.92
N GLY A 84 -0.01 1.35 13.74
CA GLY A 84 -0.76 1.79 14.92
C GLY A 84 -2.23 2.14 14.64
N TYR A 85 -2.79 1.67 13.52
CA TYR A 85 -4.20 1.87 13.20
C TYR A 85 -4.98 0.56 13.36
N SER A 86 -6.15 0.64 14.01
CA SER A 86 -7.09 -0.48 14.02
C SER A 86 -7.80 -0.59 12.67
N PRO A 87 -7.99 -1.79 12.08
CA PRO A 87 -8.80 -1.98 10.88
C PRO A 87 -10.22 -1.41 10.99
N ASN A 88 -10.78 -1.36 12.20
CA ASN A 88 -12.15 -0.87 12.46
C ASN A 88 -12.34 0.63 12.16
N VAL A 89 -11.25 1.38 11.95
CA VAL A 89 -11.35 2.78 11.49
C VAL A 89 -11.76 2.90 10.01
N LEU A 90 -11.70 1.78 9.27
CA LEU A 90 -12.07 1.70 7.87
C LEU A 90 -13.50 1.17 7.72
N PRO A 91 -14.26 1.62 6.72
CA PRO A 91 -15.55 1.03 6.37
C PRO A 91 -15.44 -0.48 6.03
N PRO A 92 -16.51 -1.28 6.22
CA PRO A 92 -16.50 -2.72 5.94
C PRO A 92 -16.03 -3.08 4.53
N GLU A 93 -16.50 -2.38 3.50
CA GLU A 93 -16.14 -2.65 2.10
C GLU A 93 -14.65 -2.41 1.83
N VAL A 94 -14.05 -1.44 2.52
CA VAL A 94 -12.61 -1.21 2.43
C VAL A 94 -11.84 -2.33 3.13
N ARG A 95 -12.32 -2.81 4.27
CA ARG A 95 -11.67 -3.92 4.98
C ARG A 95 -11.70 -5.21 4.14
N ASN A 96 -12.83 -5.49 3.48
CA ASN A 96 -12.98 -6.67 2.63
C ASN A 96 -12.01 -6.61 1.44
N PHE A 97 -11.97 -5.48 0.71
CA PHE A 97 -10.97 -5.28 -0.35
C PHE A 97 -9.54 -5.53 0.12
N LEU A 98 -9.19 -5.05 1.33
CA LEU A 98 -7.85 -5.23 1.89
C LEU A 98 -7.57 -6.66 2.38
N SER A 99 -8.57 -7.39 2.88
CA SER A 99 -8.41 -8.77 3.37
C SER A 99 -8.34 -9.79 2.25
N ASP A 100 -9.08 -9.55 1.17
CA ASP A 100 -9.24 -10.51 0.07
C ASP A 100 -8.07 -10.41 -0.92
N ARG A 101 -7.26 -9.36 -0.78
CA ARG A 101 -6.03 -9.18 -1.54
C ARG A 101 -4.98 -10.19 -1.09
N ASP A 102 -4.58 -11.04 -2.02
CA ASP A 102 -3.37 -11.85 -1.93
C ASP A 102 -2.46 -11.65 -3.16
N VAL A 103 -1.17 -11.89 -2.99
CA VAL A 103 -0.17 -11.81 -4.05
C VAL A 103 -0.40 -12.83 -5.17
N SER A 104 -1.21 -13.86 -4.92
CA SER A 104 -1.61 -14.87 -5.90
C SER A 104 -2.45 -14.34 -7.06
N LEU A 105 -3.05 -13.13 -6.95
CA LEU A 105 -3.74 -12.46 -8.06
C LEU A 105 -2.88 -12.35 -9.32
N ARG A 106 -1.55 -12.32 -9.19
CA ARG A 106 -0.59 -12.31 -10.32
C ARG A 106 -0.70 -13.53 -11.23
N TYR A 107 -1.24 -14.64 -10.73
CA TYR A 107 -1.35 -15.90 -11.44
C TYR A 107 -2.75 -16.15 -12.00
N GLN A 108 -3.70 -15.25 -11.71
CA GLN A 108 -5.08 -15.39 -12.17
C GLN A 108 -5.26 -14.74 -13.55
N ALA A 109 -6.01 -15.40 -14.42
CA ALA A 109 -6.30 -14.89 -15.76
C ALA A 109 -7.62 -14.11 -15.83
N VAL A 110 -8.56 -14.44 -14.94
CA VAL A 110 -9.91 -13.86 -14.89
C VAL A 110 -10.27 -13.48 -13.45
N LEU A 111 -11.15 -12.50 -13.29
CA LEU A 111 -11.73 -12.19 -11.99
C LEU A 111 -12.76 -13.27 -11.62
N PRO A 112 -12.92 -13.57 -10.33
CA PRO A 112 -14.06 -14.34 -9.86
C PRO A 112 -15.39 -13.70 -10.27
N GLU A 113 -16.42 -14.52 -10.54
CA GLU A 113 -17.72 -14.05 -11.05
C GLU A 113 -18.45 -13.11 -10.08
N ASP A 114 -18.21 -13.25 -8.78
CA ASP A 114 -18.78 -12.44 -7.71
C ASP A 114 -18.02 -11.12 -7.46
N VAL A 115 -16.84 -10.96 -8.05
CA VAL A 115 -16.03 -9.73 -7.91
C VAL A 115 -16.43 -8.69 -8.93
N ARG A 116 -16.93 -7.55 -8.44
CA ARG A 116 -17.23 -6.37 -9.25
C ARG A 116 -16.10 -5.38 -9.19
N ILE A 117 -15.33 -5.28 -10.27
CA ILE A 117 -14.13 -4.42 -10.31
C ILE A 117 -14.39 -2.95 -9.94
N GLU A 118 -15.56 -2.42 -10.28
CA GLU A 118 -15.95 -1.05 -9.92
C GLU A 118 -16.06 -0.83 -8.42
N ASP A 119 -16.50 -1.84 -7.67
CA ASP A 119 -16.63 -1.75 -6.22
C ASP A 119 -15.26 -1.87 -5.55
N GLU A 120 -14.36 -2.69 -6.10
CA GLU A 120 -12.96 -2.77 -5.67
C GLU A 120 -12.21 -1.45 -5.94
N ILE A 121 -12.40 -0.83 -7.11
CA ILE A 121 -11.83 0.48 -7.44
C ILE A 121 -12.31 1.54 -6.43
N LYS A 122 -13.60 1.55 -6.09
CA LYS A 122 -14.15 2.48 -5.08
C LYS A 122 -13.53 2.24 -3.70
N ALA A 123 -13.44 0.98 -3.27
CA ALA A 123 -12.86 0.61 -1.99
C ALA A 123 -11.38 1.02 -1.90
N ALA A 124 -10.59 0.73 -2.93
CA ALA A 124 -9.19 1.13 -3.04
C ALA A 124 -9.03 2.66 -2.97
N ASN A 125 -9.83 3.41 -3.74
CA ASN A 125 -9.78 4.88 -3.73
C ASN A 125 -10.18 5.49 -2.37
N ARG A 126 -11.16 4.90 -1.68
CA ARG A 126 -11.53 5.30 -0.30
C ARG A 126 -10.36 5.09 0.65
N PHE A 127 -9.70 3.94 0.57
CA PHE A 127 -8.52 3.65 1.39
C PHE A 127 -7.37 4.61 1.13
N VAL A 128 -7.01 4.82 -0.14
CA VAL A 128 -5.93 5.75 -0.55
C VAL A 128 -6.22 7.15 -0.02
N SER A 129 -7.46 7.64 -0.19
CA SER A 129 -7.87 8.96 0.31
C SER A 129 -7.73 9.08 1.83
N TRP A 130 -8.06 8.00 2.55
CA TRP A 130 -7.88 7.93 3.99
C TRP A 130 -6.39 7.96 4.38
N CYS A 131 -5.53 7.18 3.72
CA CYS A 131 -4.08 7.17 3.96
C CYS A 131 -3.46 8.56 3.77
N ILE A 132 -3.76 9.21 2.64
CA ILE A 132 -3.30 10.58 2.32
C ILE A 132 -3.72 11.56 3.43
N LYS A 133 -4.95 11.45 3.93
CA LYS A 133 -5.44 12.28 5.03
C LYS A 133 -4.62 12.07 6.32
N GLN A 134 -4.26 10.84 6.66
CA GLN A 134 -3.44 10.56 7.85
C GLN A 134 -2.00 11.06 7.69
N LEU A 135 -1.37 10.83 6.54
CA LEU A 135 -0.02 11.32 6.23
C LEU A 135 0.05 12.85 6.39
N ARG A 136 -0.88 13.57 5.79
CA ARG A 136 -0.95 15.05 5.88
C ARG A 136 -1.18 15.57 7.28
N ARG A 137 -2.00 14.89 8.09
CA ARG A 137 -2.24 15.25 9.51
C ARG A 137 -0.94 15.21 10.30
N ARG A 138 -0.07 14.23 10.03
CA ARG A 138 1.20 14.07 10.74
C ARG A 138 2.21 15.14 10.38
N THR A 139 2.36 15.46 9.09
CA THR A 139 3.26 16.53 8.63
C THR A 139 2.92 17.86 9.30
N ARG A 140 1.63 18.19 9.43
CA ARG A 140 1.17 19.40 10.15
C ARG A 140 1.50 19.34 11.64
N ALA A 141 1.30 18.21 12.28
CA ALA A 141 1.60 18.05 13.72
C ALA A 141 3.10 18.14 14.02
N GLN A 142 3.96 17.63 13.14
CA GLN A 142 5.42 17.73 13.26
C GLN A 142 5.89 19.18 13.08
N ARG A 143 5.39 19.90 12.06
CA ARG A 143 5.73 21.32 11.85
C ARG A 143 5.38 22.23 13.04
N ARG A 144 4.34 21.91 13.80
CA ARG A 144 3.97 22.68 15.01
C ARG A 144 4.87 22.40 16.23
N LYS A 145 5.70 21.36 16.19
CA LYS A 145 6.58 20.97 17.31
C LYS A 145 8.03 21.44 17.14
N THR A 146 8.38 21.96 15.97
CA THR A 146 9.70 22.54 15.70
C THR A 146 9.56 24.07 15.78
N PRO A 147 10.08 24.73 16.83
CA PRO A 147 10.06 26.20 16.94
C PRO A 147 10.94 26.88 15.89
#